data_AF-A0A3C1NJ87-F1
#
_entry.id   AF-A0A3C1NJ87-F1
#
_cell.length_a   1.000
_cell.length_b   1.000
_cell.length_c   1.000
_cell.angle_alpha   90.00
_cell.angle_beta   90.00
_cell.angle_gamma   90.00
#
_symmetry.space_group_name_H-M   'P 1'
#
loop_
_entity.id
_entity.type
_entity.pdbx_description
1 polymer ?
#
loop_
_entity_poly.entity_id
_entity_poly.type
_entity_poly.pdbx_seq_one_letter_code
_entity_poly.pdbx_strand_id
1 'polypeptide(L)'
;MLFHFFSKGRAALPALFLCFCSVVVYAQTDDPVSDAEYYARKFKDDDVMCLSSKRYFTFDKGKNSLNDKVVVIQEDGEYQFLGLRKFAGLMFYEFYNKFIELKSFKRYDRIAGKYIAVDRVGVDRSVTDDDIFFDDSRIKYFPIRFNNKGALVKVNVRKEYNDGRFLTRLFFHSSYPIGEQVFEFKVPDWLTVDFKQMNFEGHKVDVQQQKKGGYTYYTFKMNNIPAYKSEYRRLGRAYSDPHIVLQIRSFKAKGEQINGFDKVDDVYAWNNRMYLMAGNETSSLKPQLAKITQQAKTDEEKIKAIYYWVQDNIRYIAYEDGYSGYIPASAQDVLAKKYGDCKGMANLLTEFLKLAGYDARFSWIGTRQLPYPQSLPALCVNNHAITALYFKGKTYFLDA
;
A
#
# COMPACT_ATOMS: atom_id res chain seq x y z
N MET A 1 -17.76 37.12 -75.47
CA MET A 1 -17.72 38.28 -74.55
C MET A 1 -17.59 37.74 -73.14
N LEU A 2 -16.42 37.46 -72.57
CA LEU A 2 -15.19 38.23 -72.32
C LEU A 2 -15.36 39.39 -71.30
N PHE A 3 -14.49 39.31 -70.27
CA PHE A 3 -14.14 40.22 -69.15
C PHE A 3 -15.04 40.19 -67.89
N HIS A 4 -14.59 39.61 -66.76
CA HIS A 4 -13.60 40.00 -65.72
C HIS A 4 -14.17 40.93 -64.63
N PHE A 5 -14.24 40.47 -63.35
CA PHE A 5 -13.30 40.89 -62.29
C PHE A 5 -13.67 40.40 -60.84
N PHE A 6 -12.60 40.04 -60.12
CA PHE A 6 -12.32 40.09 -58.66
C PHE A 6 -13.04 39.21 -57.62
N SER A 7 -12.35 38.10 -57.30
CA SER A 7 -11.90 37.64 -55.97
C SER A 7 -12.14 38.57 -54.75
N LYS A 8 -12.82 38.03 -53.73
CA LYS A 8 -12.57 38.34 -52.30
C LYS A 8 -12.66 37.06 -51.47
N GLY A 9 -11.49 36.63 -50.98
CA GLY A 9 -11.38 35.59 -49.95
C GLY A 9 -11.91 36.08 -48.60
N ARG A 10 -12.71 35.25 -47.92
CA ARG A 10 -13.02 35.40 -46.50
C ARG A 10 -12.06 34.51 -45.72
N ALA A 11 -11.17 35.14 -44.97
CA ALA A 11 -10.39 34.50 -43.92
C ALA A 11 -11.32 34.09 -42.77
N ALA A 12 -11.27 32.83 -42.37
CA ALA A 12 -11.90 32.35 -41.15
C ALA A 12 -11.01 32.72 -39.95
N LEU A 13 -11.52 33.54 -39.02
CA LEU A 13 -10.94 33.70 -37.69
C LEU A 13 -11.22 32.43 -36.87
N PRO A 14 -10.23 31.85 -36.16
CA PRO A 14 -10.53 30.84 -35.16
C PRO A 14 -11.10 31.51 -33.91
N ALA A 15 -12.34 31.16 -33.57
CA ALA A 15 -12.98 31.56 -32.32
C ALA A 15 -12.26 30.89 -31.15
N LEU A 16 -11.58 31.70 -30.34
CA LEU A 16 -10.94 31.29 -29.10
C LEU A 16 -12.05 31.00 -28.07
N PHE A 17 -12.38 29.72 -27.87
CA PHE A 17 -13.25 29.29 -26.77
C PHE A 17 -12.49 29.46 -25.45
N LEU A 18 -12.69 30.60 -24.79
CA LEU A 18 -12.26 30.83 -23.41
C LEU A 18 -13.13 29.99 -22.48
N CYS A 19 -12.59 28.83 -22.08
CA CYS A 19 -13.17 28.01 -21.02
C CYS A 19 -12.98 28.74 -19.69
N PHE A 20 -14.03 29.37 -19.18
CA PHE A 20 -14.08 29.89 -17.81
C PHE A 20 -14.15 28.72 -16.83
N CYS A 21 -13.01 28.11 -16.53
CA CYS A 21 -12.85 27.36 -15.29
C CYS A 21 -12.80 28.39 -14.16
N SER A 22 -13.88 28.50 -13.39
CA SER A 22 -13.88 29.19 -12.11
C SER A 22 -12.97 28.43 -11.13
N VAL A 23 -11.67 28.71 -11.21
CA VAL A 23 -10.70 28.27 -10.20
C VAL A 23 -10.93 29.15 -8.98
N VAL A 24 -11.55 28.59 -7.94
CA VAL A 24 -11.43 29.19 -6.61
C VAL A 24 -10.00 28.91 -6.15
N VAL A 25 -9.07 29.77 -6.59
CA VAL A 25 -7.74 29.85 -5.99
C VAL A 25 -7.95 30.48 -4.63
N TYR A 26 -7.95 29.68 -3.56
CA TYR A 26 -7.60 30.24 -2.26
C TYR A 26 -6.13 30.64 -2.38
N ALA A 27 -5.91 31.92 -2.66
CA ALA A 27 -4.59 32.52 -2.55
C ALA A 27 -4.13 32.28 -1.11
N GLN A 28 -3.11 31.45 -0.93
CA GLN A 28 -2.30 31.52 0.29
C GLN A 28 -1.83 32.96 0.37
N THR A 29 -2.22 33.65 1.43
CA THR A 29 -1.72 34.99 1.65
C THR A 29 -0.21 34.87 1.88
N ASP A 30 0.59 35.84 1.46
CA ASP A 30 2.03 35.87 1.80
C ASP A 30 2.27 36.01 3.33
N ASP A 31 1.20 35.97 4.13
CA ASP A 31 1.16 35.98 5.59
C ASP A 31 0.71 34.62 6.16
N PRO A 32 1.66 33.77 6.59
CA PRO A 32 1.36 32.48 7.21
C PRO A 32 0.52 32.56 8.49
N VAL A 33 0.50 33.71 9.19
CA VAL A 33 -0.29 33.88 10.41
C VAL A 33 -1.77 34.00 10.08
N SER A 34 -2.11 34.80 9.05
CA SER A 34 -3.47 34.90 8.53
C SER A 34 -3.99 33.56 8.01
N ASP A 35 -3.15 32.81 7.27
CA ASP A 35 -3.50 31.45 6.83
C ASP A 35 -3.77 30.54 8.04
N ALA A 36 -2.93 30.58 9.08
CA ALA A 36 -3.13 29.80 10.30
C ALA A 36 -4.41 30.20 11.06
N GLU A 37 -4.78 31.48 11.08
CA GLU A 37 -6.05 31.94 11.63
C GLU A 37 -7.26 31.41 10.88
N TYR A 38 -7.21 31.46 9.55
CA TYR A 38 -8.27 30.93 8.71
C TYR A 38 -8.46 29.42 8.95
N TYR A 39 -7.37 28.65 8.89
CA TYR A 39 -7.46 27.20 9.04
C TYR A 39 -7.74 26.75 10.47
N ALA A 40 -7.27 27.46 11.51
CA ALA A 40 -7.64 27.16 12.89
C ALA A 40 -9.15 27.31 13.16
N ARG A 41 -9.84 28.21 12.43
CA ARG A 41 -11.30 28.35 12.51
C ARG A 41 -12.02 27.17 11.82
N LYS A 42 -11.43 26.63 10.76
CA LYS A 42 -11.98 25.52 9.97
C LYS A 42 -11.74 24.16 10.62
N PHE A 43 -10.53 23.93 11.11
CA PHE A 43 -10.07 22.70 11.74
C PHE A 43 -9.88 22.94 13.24
N LYS A 44 -11.01 23.10 13.94
CA LYS A 44 -11.04 23.60 15.33
C LYS A 44 -10.31 22.69 16.32
N ASP A 45 -10.23 21.39 16.05
CA ASP A 45 -9.63 20.41 16.95
C ASP A 45 -8.14 20.16 16.66
N ASP A 46 -7.60 20.78 15.60
CA ASP A 46 -6.26 20.47 15.09
C ASP A 46 -5.26 21.58 15.42
N ASP A 47 -4.07 21.17 15.86
CA ASP A 47 -2.98 22.10 16.21
C ASP A 47 -2.03 22.35 15.03
N VAL A 48 -2.02 21.44 14.05
CA VAL A 48 -1.15 21.46 12.86
C VAL A 48 -1.96 20.99 11.66
N MET A 49 -1.70 21.56 10.49
CA MET A 49 -2.18 21.01 9.22
C MET A 49 -1.04 20.85 8.21
N CYS A 50 -1.27 20.03 7.19
CA CYS A 50 -0.48 20.01 5.97
C CYS A 50 -1.13 20.94 4.94
N LEU A 51 -0.49 22.05 4.58
CA LEU A 51 -0.99 22.94 3.52
C LEU A 51 -1.02 22.24 2.17
N SER A 52 0.07 21.55 1.83
CA SER A 52 0.19 20.80 0.58
C SER A 52 1.01 19.53 0.79
N SER A 53 0.49 18.42 0.28
CA SER A 53 1.20 17.16 0.09
C SER A 53 1.23 16.85 -1.41
N LYS A 54 2.43 16.87 -2.01
CA LYS A 54 2.62 16.55 -3.42
C LYS A 54 3.53 15.34 -3.53
N ARG A 55 3.03 14.27 -4.11
CA ARG A 55 3.76 13.00 -4.25
C ARG A 55 3.79 12.61 -5.71
N TYR A 56 4.99 12.49 -6.23
CA TYR A 56 5.29 12.21 -7.62
C TYR A 56 5.95 10.84 -7.77
N PHE A 57 5.41 10.03 -8.67
CA PHE A 57 5.81 8.64 -8.86
C PHE A 57 6.36 8.41 -10.27
N THR A 58 7.53 7.79 -10.35
CA THR A 58 8.14 7.34 -11.61
C THR A 58 8.43 5.85 -11.57
N PHE A 59 8.50 5.23 -12.74
CA PHE A 59 8.63 3.78 -12.89
C PHE A 59 9.85 3.45 -13.73
N ASP A 60 10.59 2.43 -13.30
CA ASP A 60 11.70 1.85 -14.06
C ASP A 60 11.64 0.32 -14.02
N LYS A 61 12.47 -0.34 -14.82
CA LYS A 61 12.62 -1.79 -14.85
C LYS A 61 13.74 -2.17 -13.89
N GLY A 62 13.50 -3.19 -13.06
CA GLY A 62 14.50 -3.66 -12.12
C GLY A 62 14.43 -5.16 -11.90
N LYS A 63 15.13 -5.57 -10.85
CA LYS A 63 15.06 -6.91 -10.32
C LYS A 63 14.88 -6.86 -8.81
N ASN A 64 13.99 -7.70 -8.28
CA ASN A 64 13.82 -7.83 -6.84
C ASN A 64 14.89 -8.78 -6.24
N SER A 65 14.88 -8.97 -4.92
CA SER A 65 15.84 -9.86 -4.24
C SER A 65 15.64 -11.35 -4.54
N LEU A 66 14.52 -11.75 -5.16
CA LEU A 66 14.33 -13.09 -5.75
C LEU A 66 14.85 -13.19 -7.20
N ASN A 67 15.49 -12.14 -7.70
CA ASN A 67 16.00 -12.00 -9.08
C ASN A 67 14.91 -12.02 -10.17
N ASP A 68 13.65 -11.79 -9.79
CA ASP A 68 12.55 -11.62 -10.74
C ASP A 68 12.68 -10.28 -11.47
N LYS A 69 12.33 -10.25 -12.76
CA LYS A 69 12.12 -8.99 -13.47
C LYS A 69 10.88 -8.31 -12.88
N VAL A 70 11.01 -7.05 -12.47
CA VAL A 70 9.92 -6.28 -11.84
C VAL A 70 9.94 -4.84 -12.33
N VAL A 71 8.89 -4.11 -11.98
CA VAL A 71 8.85 -2.65 -12.07
C VAL A 71 9.31 -2.09 -10.73
N VAL A 72 10.28 -1.18 -10.72
CA VAL A 72 10.69 -0.42 -9.53
C VAL A 72 9.97 0.92 -9.58
N ILE A 73 9.57 1.45 -8.41
CA ILE A 73 8.87 2.73 -8.32
C ILE A 73 9.67 3.68 -7.44
N GLN A 74 9.99 4.87 -7.95
CA GLN A 74 10.46 5.97 -7.12
C GLN A 74 9.29 6.86 -6.72
N GLU A 75 9.23 7.23 -5.46
CA GLU A 75 8.32 8.24 -4.93
C GLU A 75 9.13 9.45 -4.45
N ASP A 76 8.84 10.63 -4.99
CA ASP A 76 9.30 11.92 -4.49
C ASP A 76 8.14 12.67 -3.84
N GLY A 77 8.23 12.89 -2.52
CA GLY A 77 7.22 13.60 -1.73
C GLY A 77 7.73 14.97 -1.27
N GLU A 78 6.89 16.00 -1.39
CA GLU A 78 7.06 17.30 -0.74
C GLU A 78 5.84 17.61 0.12
N TYR A 79 6.08 17.93 1.39
CA TYR A 79 5.05 18.22 2.38
C TYR A 79 5.32 19.58 3.01
N GLN A 80 4.32 20.45 3.05
CA GLN A 80 4.41 21.74 3.73
C GLN A 80 3.42 21.80 4.88
N PHE A 81 3.91 21.93 6.09
CA PHE A 81 3.12 21.98 7.32
C PHE A 81 3.04 23.39 7.88
N LEU A 82 1.89 23.68 8.50
CA LEU A 82 1.58 24.95 9.14
C LEU A 82 1.13 24.69 10.58
N GLY A 83 1.80 25.34 11.54
CA GLY A 83 1.35 25.38 12.93
C GLY A 83 0.13 26.28 13.09
N LEU A 84 -1.02 25.70 13.45
CA LEU A 84 -2.26 26.43 13.66
C LEU A 84 -2.32 27.10 15.04
N ARG A 85 -1.53 26.57 15.99
CA ARG A 85 -1.43 27.06 17.36
C ARG A 85 0.02 27.22 17.81
N LYS A 86 0.22 28.00 18.87
CA LYS A 86 1.53 28.15 19.52
C LYS A 86 1.90 26.84 20.21
N PHE A 87 3.17 26.45 20.10
CA PHE A 87 3.73 25.22 20.66
C PHE A 87 3.10 23.92 20.14
N ALA A 88 2.52 23.96 18.95
CA ALA A 88 1.98 22.77 18.31
C ALA A 88 3.09 21.73 18.00
N GLY A 89 2.73 20.45 18.05
CA GLY A 89 3.63 19.33 17.79
C GLY A 89 3.12 18.44 16.67
N LEU A 90 4.01 17.94 15.83
CA LEU A 90 3.70 16.93 14.83
C LEU A 90 4.79 15.85 14.82
N MET A 91 4.37 14.60 14.87
CA MET A 91 5.21 13.44 14.59
C MET A 91 5.04 13.07 13.12
N PHE A 92 5.86 13.63 12.25
CA PHE A 92 5.83 13.27 10.83
C PHE A 92 6.77 12.09 10.58
N TYR A 93 6.23 10.99 10.07
CA TYR A 93 6.97 9.75 9.88
C TYR A 93 6.75 9.17 8.48
N GLU A 94 7.75 8.45 7.99
CA GLU A 94 7.69 7.64 6.79
C GLU A 94 8.02 6.20 7.16
N PHE A 95 7.18 5.27 6.69
CA PHE A 95 7.39 3.84 6.84
C PHE A 95 8.33 3.32 5.76
N TYR A 96 9.18 2.37 6.11
CA TYR A 96 10.08 1.69 5.19
C TYR A 96 10.43 0.29 5.72
N ASN A 97 10.83 -0.61 4.83
CA ASN A 97 11.22 -1.99 5.13
C ASN A 97 12.10 -2.55 3.98
N LYS A 98 12.30 -3.87 3.87
CA LYS A 98 13.11 -4.46 2.79
C LYS A 98 12.50 -4.34 1.40
N PHE A 99 11.23 -3.95 1.27
CA PHE A 99 10.57 -3.73 -0.03
C PHE A 99 10.45 -2.26 -0.40
N ILE A 100 10.45 -1.39 0.60
CA ILE A 100 10.28 0.06 0.48
C ILE A 100 11.47 0.71 1.16
N GLU A 101 12.39 1.26 0.38
CA GLU A 101 13.60 1.89 0.91
C GLU A 101 13.44 3.40 1.02
N LEU A 102 13.76 3.97 2.18
CA LEU A 102 13.79 5.42 2.38
C LEU A 102 15.15 5.99 1.96
N LYS A 103 15.25 6.50 0.74
CA LYS A 103 16.49 7.06 0.16
C LYS A 103 16.80 8.48 0.67
N SER A 104 15.77 9.28 0.96
CA SER A 104 15.94 10.64 1.49
C SER A 104 14.81 11.05 2.41
N PHE A 105 15.15 11.77 3.49
CA PHE A 105 14.19 12.29 4.47
C PHE A 105 14.75 13.57 5.08
N LYS A 106 14.38 14.72 4.52
CA LYS A 106 14.97 16.03 4.83
C LYS A 106 13.90 17.00 5.30
N ARG A 107 14.18 17.70 6.40
CA ARG A 107 13.32 18.77 6.94
C ARG A 107 13.95 20.13 6.68
N TYR A 108 13.09 21.12 6.43
CA TYR A 108 13.45 22.52 6.28
C TYR A 108 12.52 23.39 7.12
N ASP A 109 13.08 24.33 7.87
CA ASP A 109 12.30 25.30 8.65
C ASP A 109 12.27 26.63 7.89
N ARG A 110 11.11 27.32 7.88
CA ARG A 110 11.02 28.65 7.29
C ARG A 110 11.47 29.70 8.30
N ILE A 111 12.58 30.37 8.02
CA ILE A 111 13.18 31.42 8.86
C ILE A 111 13.41 32.66 7.99
N ALA A 112 12.92 33.82 8.44
CA ALA A 112 13.02 35.09 7.69
C ALA A 112 12.61 34.95 6.21
N GLY A 113 11.52 34.24 5.95
CA GLY A 113 10.95 34.02 4.61
C GLY A 113 11.60 32.90 3.79
N LYS A 114 12.77 32.38 4.16
CA LYS A 114 13.50 31.34 3.42
C LYS A 114 13.43 29.98 4.11
N TYR A 115 13.44 28.91 3.32
CA TYR A 115 13.56 27.54 3.85
C TYR A 115 15.02 27.18 4.07
N ILE A 116 15.36 26.82 5.31
CA ILE A 116 16.71 26.43 5.72
C ILE A 116 16.67 24.95 6.11
N ALA A 117 17.59 24.16 5.54
CA ALA A 117 17.70 22.74 5.87
C ALA A 117 18.09 22.58 7.35
N VAL A 118 17.40 21.67 8.04
CA VAL A 118 17.75 21.30 9.41
C VAL A 118 18.78 20.18 9.35
N ASP A 119 19.93 20.37 9.97
CA ASP A 119 21.04 19.40 9.95
C ASP A 119 20.75 18.11 10.75
N ARG A 120 19.67 18.11 11.55
CA ARG A 120 19.23 16.93 12.28
C ARG A 120 18.67 15.88 11.33
N VAL A 121 19.23 14.68 11.39
CA VAL A 121 18.68 13.50 10.71
C VAL A 121 17.44 13.00 11.46
N GLY A 122 16.42 12.54 10.73
CA GLY A 122 15.22 11.95 11.33
C GLY A 122 15.54 10.77 12.25
N VAL A 123 14.74 10.58 13.29
CA VAL A 123 14.90 9.51 14.29
C VAL A 123 14.39 8.21 13.69
N ASP A 124 15.21 7.18 13.78
CA ASP A 124 14.94 5.87 13.20
C ASP A 124 14.54 4.86 14.28
N ARG A 125 13.43 4.15 14.08
CA ARG A 125 12.91 3.13 15.01
C ARG A 125 12.32 1.96 14.25
N SER A 126 12.54 0.75 14.77
CA SER A 126 11.71 -0.41 14.42
C SER A 126 10.32 -0.20 15.01
N VAL A 127 9.30 -0.60 14.25
CA VAL A 127 7.90 -0.61 14.68
C VAL A 127 7.35 -1.98 14.35
N THR A 128 6.92 -2.69 15.37
CA THR A 128 6.38 -4.04 15.25
C THR A 128 5.08 -4.05 16.02
N ASP A 129 4.06 -4.71 15.48
CA ASP A 129 2.78 -4.88 16.19
C ASP A 129 2.99 -5.77 17.43
N ASP A 130 2.16 -5.61 18.47
CA ASP A 130 2.27 -6.40 19.71
C ASP A 130 2.08 -7.91 19.43
N ASP A 131 1.33 -8.24 18.38
CA ASP A 131 1.08 -9.61 17.92
C ASP A 131 2.17 -10.16 16.97
N ILE A 132 3.17 -9.34 16.60
CA ILE A 132 4.29 -9.73 15.73
C ILE A 132 5.56 -9.89 16.57
N PHE A 133 6.19 -11.07 16.53
CA PHE A 133 7.42 -11.31 17.27
C PHE A 133 8.62 -10.59 16.65
N PHE A 134 8.71 -10.57 15.31
CA PHE A 134 9.73 -9.83 14.59
C PHE A 134 9.31 -9.52 13.15
N ASP A 135 9.58 -8.31 12.69
CA ASP A 135 9.45 -7.89 11.29
C ASP A 135 10.56 -6.90 10.90
N ASP A 136 10.61 -6.56 9.61
CA ASP A 136 11.53 -5.56 9.07
C ASP A 136 10.94 -4.14 8.99
N SER A 137 9.80 -3.94 9.65
CA SER A 137 9.04 -2.70 9.67
C SER A 137 9.76 -1.62 10.46
N ARG A 138 10.01 -0.48 9.80
CA ARG A 138 10.68 0.66 10.41
C ARG A 138 9.98 1.96 10.06
N ILE A 139 10.12 2.93 10.95
CA ILE A 139 9.78 4.32 10.69
C ILE A 139 11.01 5.18 10.83
N LYS A 140 11.07 6.22 10.00
CA LYS A 140 11.91 7.38 10.24
C LYS A 140 11.03 8.59 10.45
N TYR A 141 11.22 9.32 11.54
CA TYR A 141 10.34 10.41 11.90
C TYR A 141 11.05 11.68 12.36
N PHE A 142 10.38 12.81 12.18
CA PHE A 142 10.75 14.09 12.78
C PHE A 142 9.74 14.45 13.88
N PRO A 143 10.19 14.68 15.12
CA PRO A 143 9.41 15.42 16.09
C PRO A 143 9.48 16.91 15.74
N ILE A 144 8.47 17.40 15.04
CA ILE A 144 8.37 18.80 14.60
C ILE A 144 7.67 19.60 15.70
N ARG A 145 8.25 20.73 16.07
CA ARG A 145 7.67 21.69 17.02
C ARG A 145 7.48 23.04 16.33
N PHE A 146 6.27 23.57 16.43
CA PHE A 146 5.89 24.87 15.90
C PHE A 146 5.84 25.87 17.05
N ASN A 147 6.92 26.63 17.25
CA ASN A 147 7.03 27.55 18.40
C ASN A 147 6.02 28.70 18.34
N ASN A 148 5.60 29.08 17.14
CA ASN A 148 4.65 30.14 16.90
C ASN A 148 3.54 29.65 15.97
N LYS A 149 2.35 30.23 16.13
CA LYS A 149 1.29 30.14 15.12
C LYS A 149 1.80 30.71 13.80
N GLY A 150 1.46 30.08 12.68
CA GLY A 150 1.95 30.48 11.37
C GLY A 150 3.35 29.93 11.03
N ALA A 151 4.00 29.21 11.95
CA ALA A 151 5.28 28.59 11.65
C ALA A 151 5.14 27.54 10.54
N LEU A 152 6.04 27.59 9.56
CA LEU A 152 6.04 26.74 8.38
C LEU A 152 7.23 25.78 8.41
N VAL A 153 6.95 24.51 8.15
CA VAL A 153 7.97 23.46 8.03
C VAL A 153 7.74 22.73 6.72
N LYS A 154 8.82 22.44 6.00
CA LYS A 154 8.78 21.61 4.79
C LYS A 154 9.52 20.31 5.02
N VAL A 155 8.99 19.21 4.51
CA VAL A 155 9.66 17.91 4.51
C VAL A 155 9.69 17.36 3.10
N ASN A 156 10.87 16.95 2.65
CA ASN A 156 11.08 16.26 1.39
C ASN A 156 11.46 14.81 1.64
N VAL A 157 10.80 13.91 0.92
CA VAL A 157 10.92 12.46 1.05
C VAL A 157 11.28 11.87 -0.31
N ARG A 158 12.19 10.91 -0.32
CA ARG A 158 12.38 10.01 -1.47
C ARG A 158 12.32 8.57 -1.00
N LYS A 159 11.43 7.78 -1.57
CA LYS A 159 11.33 6.32 -1.37
C LYS A 159 11.52 5.58 -2.68
N GLU A 160 11.96 4.33 -2.57
CA GLU A 160 12.07 3.40 -3.68
C GLU A 160 11.36 2.10 -3.31
N TYR A 161 10.41 1.68 -4.12
CA TYR A 161 9.78 0.37 -4.04
C TYR A 161 10.57 -0.54 -4.98
N ASN A 162 11.33 -1.47 -4.42
CA ASN A 162 12.18 -2.37 -5.22
C ASN A 162 11.38 -3.42 -6.00
N ASP A 163 10.08 -3.49 -5.76
CA ASP A 163 9.08 -4.17 -6.56
C ASP A 163 7.74 -3.43 -6.40
N GLY A 164 7.21 -2.95 -7.51
CA GLY A 164 6.05 -2.07 -7.55
C GLY A 164 4.76 -2.73 -7.06
N ARG A 165 4.73 -4.06 -6.91
CA ARG A 165 3.63 -4.79 -6.26
C ARG A 165 3.45 -4.38 -4.80
N PHE A 166 4.48 -3.84 -4.15
CA PHE A 166 4.42 -3.38 -2.76
C PHE A 166 3.92 -1.93 -2.59
N LEU A 167 3.78 -1.15 -3.68
CA LEU A 167 3.02 0.09 -3.65
C LEU A 167 1.52 -0.23 -3.74
N THR A 168 0.97 -0.76 -2.65
CA THR A 168 -0.38 -1.34 -2.69
C THR A 168 -1.49 -0.30 -2.67
N ARG A 169 -1.39 0.70 -1.78
CA ARG A 169 -2.49 1.63 -1.46
C ARG A 169 -1.98 3.04 -1.18
N LEU A 170 -2.73 4.05 -1.63
CA LEU A 170 -2.47 5.46 -1.35
C LEU A 170 -3.74 6.16 -0.85
N PHE A 171 -3.73 6.56 0.42
CA PHE A 171 -4.86 7.20 1.09
C PHE A 171 -4.78 8.73 1.00
N PHE A 172 -5.92 9.38 0.77
CA PHE A 172 -6.01 10.85 0.79
C PHE A 172 -6.10 11.44 2.19
N HIS A 173 -6.52 10.68 3.20
CA HIS A 173 -6.63 11.18 4.57
C HIS A 173 -5.36 10.88 5.37
N SER A 174 -5.06 11.76 6.33
CA SER A 174 -3.96 11.60 7.30
C SER A 174 -4.45 11.94 8.70
N SER A 175 -3.61 11.75 9.72
CA SER A 175 -3.92 12.07 11.12
C SER A 175 -3.96 13.57 11.41
N TYR A 176 -3.74 14.39 10.39
CA TYR A 176 -3.83 15.85 10.39
C TYR A 176 -4.61 16.30 9.15
N PRO A 177 -5.23 17.49 9.16
CA PRO A 177 -5.93 18.02 8.01
C PRO A 177 -4.96 18.34 6.87
N ILE A 178 -5.44 18.24 5.64
CA ILE A 178 -4.66 18.53 4.43
C ILE A 178 -5.39 19.55 3.56
N GLY A 179 -4.73 20.67 3.25
CA GLY A 179 -5.24 21.70 2.34
C GLY A 179 -5.38 21.18 0.91
N GLU A 180 -4.28 20.66 0.36
CA GLU A 180 -4.22 20.02 -0.96
C GLU A 180 -3.37 18.74 -0.88
N GLN A 181 -3.90 17.62 -1.39
CA GLN A 181 -3.11 16.41 -1.64
C GLN A 181 -3.14 16.05 -3.12
N VAL A 182 -1.96 15.80 -3.70
CA VAL A 182 -1.78 15.43 -5.10
C VAL A 182 -0.92 14.18 -5.20
N PHE A 183 -1.46 13.16 -5.88
CA PHE A 183 -0.69 12.02 -6.36
C PHE A 183 -0.53 12.16 -7.88
N GLU A 184 0.71 12.24 -8.35
CA GLU A 184 1.02 12.32 -9.79
C GLU A 184 1.90 11.14 -10.21
N PHE A 185 1.50 10.44 -11.27
CA PHE A 185 2.21 9.27 -11.79
C PHE A 185 2.65 9.52 -13.21
N LYS A 186 3.95 9.42 -13.47
CA LYS A 186 4.52 9.45 -14.83
C LYS A 186 4.74 8.03 -15.33
N VAL A 187 3.72 7.45 -15.96
CA VAL A 187 3.71 6.06 -16.43
C VAL A 187 4.31 5.99 -17.85
N PRO A 188 5.40 5.25 -18.09
CA PRO A 188 5.98 5.09 -19.42
C PRO A 188 5.16 4.13 -20.29
N ASP A 189 5.20 4.31 -21.62
CA ASP A 189 4.44 3.49 -22.58
C ASP A 189 4.77 1.97 -22.57
N TRP A 190 5.87 1.57 -21.94
CA TRP A 190 6.22 0.15 -21.76
C TRP A 190 5.52 -0.51 -20.56
N LEU A 191 4.80 0.25 -19.74
CA LEU A 191 4.14 -0.17 -18.51
C LEU A 191 2.62 0.01 -18.64
N THR A 192 1.87 -1.03 -18.30
CA THR A 192 0.41 -0.96 -18.15
C THR A 192 0.06 -1.01 -16.67
N VAL A 193 -0.57 0.04 -16.16
CA VAL A 193 -1.09 0.13 -14.79
C VAL A 193 -2.56 0.50 -14.79
N ASP A 194 -3.28 -0.01 -13.80
CA ASP A 194 -4.60 0.46 -13.43
C ASP A 194 -4.54 1.13 -12.05
N PHE A 195 -5.32 2.19 -11.88
CA PHE A 195 -5.53 2.84 -10.59
C PHE A 195 -6.98 2.58 -10.15
N LYS A 196 -7.18 1.60 -9.27
CA LYS A 196 -8.54 1.31 -8.76
C LYS A 196 -8.90 2.37 -7.73
N GLN A 197 -10.00 3.07 -7.99
CA GLN A 197 -10.51 4.14 -7.16
C GLN A 197 -11.44 3.54 -6.09
N MET A 198 -11.08 3.71 -4.83
CA MET A 198 -11.81 3.13 -3.71
C MET A 198 -12.41 4.24 -2.86
N ASN A 199 -13.70 4.15 -2.54
CA ASN A 199 -14.46 5.14 -1.74
C ASN A 199 -14.39 6.57 -2.30
N PHE A 200 -14.43 6.73 -3.63
CA PHE A 200 -14.47 8.08 -4.23
C PHE A 200 -15.89 8.66 -4.22
N GLU A 201 -16.92 7.81 -4.13
CA GLU A 201 -18.30 8.26 -4.01
C GLU A 201 -18.47 9.14 -2.76
N GLY A 202 -19.13 10.30 -2.91
CA GLY A 202 -19.26 11.30 -1.85
C GLY A 202 -18.02 12.18 -1.61
N HIS A 203 -16.89 11.88 -2.24
CA HIS A 203 -15.66 12.66 -2.14
C HIS A 203 -15.34 13.39 -3.46
N LYS A 204 -14.91 14.65 -3.36
CA LYS A 204 -14.49 15.45 -4.51
C LYS A 204 -13.02 15.17 -4.84
N VAL A 205 -12.77 14.08 -5.57
CA VAL A 205 -11.45 13.74 -6.09
C VAL A 205 -11.37 14.15 -7.57
N ASP A 206 -10.49 15.08 -7.90
CA ASP A 206 -10.18 15.47 -9.27
C ASP A 206 -9.20 14.44 -9.87
N VAL A 207 -9.56 13.87 -11.02
CA VAL A 207 -8.77 12.85 -11.72
C VAL A 207 -8.50 13.34 -13.13
N GLN A 208 -7.21 13.48 -13.45
CA GLN A 208 -6.77 13.95 -14.74
C GLN A 208 -5.82 12.93 -15.37
N GLN A 209 -5.89 12.81 -16.69
CA GLN A 209 -5.01 11.97 -17.48
C GLN A 209 -4.51 12.75 -18.70
N GLN A 210 -3.20 12.72 -18.92
CA GLN A 210 -2.58 13.37 -20.07
C GLN A 210 -1.50 12.49 -20.69
N LYS A 211 -1.56 12.25 -22.00
CA LYS A 211 -0.48 11.58 -22.73
C LYS A 211 0.48 12.61 -23.33
N LYS A 212 1.78 12.49 -23.03
CA LYS A 212 2.82 13.40 -23.55
C LYS A 212 4.19 12.73 -23.57
N GLY A 213 4.88 12.78 -24.71
CA GLY A 213 6.30 12.43 -24.83
C GLY A 213 6.66 10.98 -24.46
N GLY A 214 5.81 10.00 -24.81
CA GLY A 214 6.04 8.57 -24.49
C GLY A 214 5.65 8.17 -23.07
N TYR A 215 4.93 9.06 -22.37
CA TYR A 215 4.39 8.82 -21.04
C TYR A 215 2.91 9.16 -20.99
N THR A 216 2.20 8.49 -20.08
CA THR A 216 0.87 8.88 -19.61
C THR A 216 1.00 9.37 -18.19
N TYR A 217 0.57 10.61 -17.96
CA TYR A 217 0.50 11.25 -16.66
C TYR A 217 -0.88 11.05 -16.07
N TYR A 218 -0.95 10.56 -14.84
CA TYR A 218 -2.18 10.47 -14.07
C TYR A 218 -2.05 11.36 -12.84
N THR A 219 -3.02 12.23 -12.61
CA THR A 219 -3.04 13.13 -11.46
C THR A 219 -4.34 12.90 -10.70
N PHE A 220 -4.22 12.61 -9.40
CA PHE A 220 -5.35 12.52 -8.49
C PHE A 220 -5.18 13.59 -7.42
N LYS A 221 -6.17 14.46 -7.28
CA LYS A 221 -6.11 15.62 -6.39
C LYS A 221 -7.36 15.71 -5.52
N MET A 222 -7.16 16.00 -4.24
CA MET A 222 -8.23 16.29 -3.29
C MET A 222 -7.85 17.51 -2.45
N ASN A 223 -8.83 18.35 -2.11
CA ASN A 223 -8.62 19.58 -1.35
C ASN A 223 -9.49 19.59 -0.09
N ASN A 224 -9.07 20.36 0.92
CA ASN A 224 -9.78 20.56 2.17
C ASN A 224 -10.14 19.25 2.88
N ILE A 225 -9.15 18.37 2.99
CA ILE A 225 -9.27 17.03 3.54
C ILE A 225 -9.21 17.13 5.08
N PRO A 226 -10.24 16.72 5.82
CA PRO A 226 -10.16 16.69 7.27
C PRO A 226 -9.17 15.62 7.75
N ALA A 227 -8.67 15.76 8.98
CA ALA A 227 -7.96 14.67 9.63
C ALA A 227 -8.89 13.46 9.80
N TYR A 228 -8.37 12.25 9.60
CA TYR A 228 -9.11 11.07 10.06
C TYR A 228 -9.02 10.99 11.59
N LYS A 229 -10.14 10.70 12.25
CA LYS A 229 -10.17 10.48 13.71
C LYS A 229 -10.00 9.00 14.01
N SER A 230 -9.07 8.65 14.89
CA SER A 230 -8.94 7.27 15.38
C SER A 230 -9.92 7.06 16.53
N GLU A 231 -10.77 6.04 16.43
CA GLU A 231 -11.77 5.70 17.44
C GLU A 231 -11.66 4.22 17.79
N TYR A 232 -11.96 3.88 19.04
CA TYR A 232 -11.94 2.49 19.49
C TYR A 232 -12.90 1.64 18.65
N ARG A 233 -12.41 0.51 18.11
CA ARG A 233 -13.16 -0.40 17.23
C ARG A 233 -13.71 0.21 15.94
N ARG A 234 -13.13 1.32 15.45
CA ARG A 234 -13.48 1.80 14.10
C ARG A 234 -13.19 0.75 13.04
N LEU A 235 -13.97 0.78 11.96
CA LEU A 235 -13.62 0.04 10.75
C LEU A 235 -12.25 0.52 10.22
N GLY A 236 -11.52 -0.39 9.58
CA GLY A 236 -10.26 -0.08 8.93
C GLY A 236 -10.43 1.05 7.92
N ARG A 237 -9.45 1.95 7.80
CA ARG A 237 -9.51 3.13 6.90
C ARG A 237 -9.95 2.81 5.48
N ALA A 238 -9.55 1.64 4.96
CA ALA A 238 -9.92 1.19 3.63
C ALA A 238 -11.44 1.09 3.38
N TYR A 239 -12.28 0.97 4.41
CA TYR A 239 -13.74 0.88 4.25
C TYR A 239 -14.38 2.22 3.89
N SER A 240 -13.77 3.34 4.31
CA SER A 240 -14.40 4.66 4.27
C SER A 240 -13.56 5.69 3.54
N ASP A 241 -12.24 5.65 3.73
CA ASP A 241 -11.38 6.73 3.29
C ASP A 241 -11.12 6.59 1.79
N PRO A 242 -11.25 7.67 0.99
CA PRO A 242 -10.89 7.65 -0.42
C PRO A 242 -9.41 7.28 -0.56
N HIS A 243 -9.15 6.31 -1.42
CA HIS A 243 -7.79 5.84 -1.69
C HIS A 243 -7.67 5.19 -3.08
N ILE A 244 -6.44 5.04 -3.51
CA ILE A 244 -6.09 4.40 -4.78
C ILE A 244 -5.39 3.08 -4.49
N VAL A 245 -5.80 2.01 -5.17
CA VAL A 245 -5.03 0.77 -5.26
C VAL A 245 -4.32 0.77 -6.61
N LEU A 246 -2.99 0.69 -6.58
CA LEU A 246 -2.18 0.58 -7.80
C LEU A 246 -2.10 -0.90 -8.21
N GLN A 247 -2.45 -1.18 -9.45
CA GLN A 247 -2.32 -2.49 -10.06
C GLN A 247 -1.34 -2.42 -11.23
N ILE A 248 -0.20 -3.09 -11.13
CA ILE A 248 0.71 -3.28 -12.26
C ILE A 248 0.18 -4.47 -13.07
N ARG A 249 -0.39 -4.22 -14.23
CA ARG A 249 -1.00 -5.27 -15.07
C ARG A 249 0.05 -6.01 -15.86
N SER A 250 0.92 -5.28 -16.54
CA SER A 250 1.97 -5.87 -17.36
C SER A 250 3.04 -4.84 -17.73
N PHE A 251 4.22 -5.31 -18.14
CA PHE A 251 5.32 -4.44 -18.55
C PHE A 251 6.26 -5.13 -19.54
N LYS A 252 6.96 -4.34 -20.36
CA LYS A 252 7.96 -4.84 -21.31
C LYS A 252 9.39 -4.71 -20.79
N ALA A 253 10.10 -5.83 -20.65
CA ALA A 253 11.51 -5.85 -20.26
C ALA A 253 12.36 -6.69 -21.23
N LYS A 254 13.40 -6.09 -21.80
CA LYS A 254 14.29 -6.73 -22.80
C LYS A 254 13.53 -7.41 -23.96
N GLY A 255 12.47 -6.76 -24.47
CA GLY A 255 11.65 -7.27 -25.57
C GLY A 255 10.57 -8.29 -25.17
N GLU A 256 10.57 -8.77 -23.94
CA GLU A 256 9.57 -9.69 -23.41
C GLU A 256 8.41 -8.92 -22.77
N GLN A 257 7.19 -9.36 -23.04
CA GLN A 257 5.99 -8.91 -22.32
C GLN A 257 5.83 -9.77 -21.07
N ILE A 258 5.83 -9.13 -19.89
CA ILE A 258 5.75 -9.80 -18.60
C ILE A 258 4.43 -9.40 -17.92
N ASN A 259 3.71 -10.39 -17.40
CA ASN A 259 2.53 -10.15 -16.60
C ASN A 259 2.95 -9.66 -15.21
N GLY A 260 2.32 -8.58 -14.76
CA GLY A 260 2.27 -8.23 -13.34
C GLY A 260 1.11 -8.99 -12.70
N PHE A 261 0.24 -8.27 -12.01
CA PHE A 261 -1.05 -8.76 -11.54
C PHE A 261 -2.16 -8.22 -12.45
N ASP A 262 -2.32 -8.79 -13.65
CA ASP A 262 -3.39 -8.40 -14.58
C ASP A 262 -4.75 -8.93 -14.12
N LYS A 263 -4.75 -10.18 -13.65
CA LYS A 263 -5.92 -10.91 -13.12
C LYS A 263 -5.59 -11.66 -11.84
N VAL A 264 -6.63 -12.13 -11.15
CA VAL A 264 -6.50 -12.84 -9.88
C VAL A 264 -5.62 -14.09 -9.99
N ASP A 265 -5.63 -14.78 -11.14
CA ASP A 265 -4.77 -15.94 -11.40
C ASP A 265 -3.28 -15.61 -11.27
N ASP A 266 -2.86 -14.39 -11.60
CA ASP A 266 -1.46 -13.97 -11.49
C ASP A 266 -1.05 -13.80 -10.02
N VAL A 267 -1.97 -13.29 -9.19
CA VAL A 267 -1.78 -13.20 -7.73
C VAL A 267 -1.72 -14.61 -7.14
N TYR A 268 -2.61 -15.51 -7.57
CA TYR A 268 -2.58 -16.91 -7.17
C TYR A 268 -1.26 -17.59 -7.57
N ALA A 269 -0.79 -17.41 -8.80
CA ALA A 269 0.47 -17.99 -9.26
C ALA A 269 1.66 -17.50 -8.44
N TRP A 270 1.68 -16.20 -8.10
CA TRP A 270 2.70 -15.63 -7.23
C TRP A 270 2.63 -16.20 -5.81
N ASN A 271 1.46 -16.23 -5.19
CA ASN A 271 1.25 -16.80 -3.85
C ASN A 271 1.62 -18.30 -3.81
N ASN A 272 1.23 -19.06 -4.83
CA ASN A 272 1.56 -20.48 -4.94
C ASN A 272 3.07 -20.69 -5.09
N ARG A 273 3.78 -19.83 -5.84
CA ARG A 273 5.24 -19.87 -5.87
C ARG A 273 5.83 -19.61 -4.48
N MET A 274 5.34 -18.62 -3.72
CA MET A 274 5.82 -18.36 -2.36
C MET A 274 5.61 -19.58 -1.44
N TYR A 275 4.44 -20.23 -1.54
CA TYR A 275 4.17 -21.48 -0.83
C TYR A 275 5.12 -22.61 -1.22
N LEU A 276 5.38 -22.81 -2.52
CA LEU A 276 6.31 -23.84 -3.00
C LEU A 276 7.76 -23.58 -2.56
N MET A 277 8.15 -22.32 -2.39
CA MET A 277 9.47 -21.93 -1.89
C MET A 277 9.71 -22.33 -0.43
N ALA A 278 8.68 -22.74 0.32
CA ALA A 278 8.84 -23.28 1.68
C ALA A 278 9.67 -24.56 1.73
N GLY A 279 9.80 -25.30 0.62
CA GLY A 279 10.64 -26.50 0.56
C GLY A 279 10.17 -27.63 1.48
N ASN A 280 8.87 -27.94 1.46
CA ASN A 280 8.27 -28.95 2.34
C ASN A 280 8.83 -30.36 2.09
N GLU A 281 9.44 -30.96 3.11
CA GLU A 281 9.92 -32.34 3.12
C GLU A 281 8.96 -33.26 3.88
N THR A 282 7.90 -33.68 3.20
CA THR A 282 6.73 -34.32 3.82
C THR A 282 6.98 -35.72 4.39
N SER A 283 8.10 -36.37 4.06
CA SER A 283 8.47 -37.68 4.62
C SER A 283 8.65 -37.64 6.14
N SER A 284 9.23 -36.55 6.66
CA SER A 284 9.47 -36.30 8.08
C SER A 284 8.19 -36.14 8.91
N LEU A 285 7.06 -35.80 8.26
CA LEU A 285 5.77 -35.56 8.92
C LEU A 285 5.02 -36.87 9.22
N LYS A 286 5.29 -37.94 8.47
CA LYS A 286 4.55 -39.21 8.53
C LYS A 286 4.49 -39.85 9.93
N PRO A 287 5.58 -39.91 10.72
CA PRO A 287 5.53 -40.50 12.05
C PRO A 287 4.60 -39.74 13.00
N GLN A 288 4.60 -38.41 12.93
CA GLN A 288 3.71 -37.60 13.76
C GLN A 288 2.25 -37.76 13.29
N LEU A 289 2.01 -37.72 11.97
CA LEU A 289 0.67 -37.92 11.42
C LEU A 289 0.06 -39.26 11.84
N ALA A 290 0.84 -40.34 11.82
CA ALA A 290 0.40 -41.66 12.27
C ALA A 290 -0.02 -41.66 13.74
N LYS A 291 0.71 -40.95 14.61
CA LYS A 291 0.35 -40.79 16.03
C LYS A 291 -0.95 -40.01 16.20
N ILE A 292 -1.09 -38.88 15.50
CA ILE A 292 -2.27 -38.01 15.55
C ILE A 292 -3.54 -38.79 15.16
N THR A 293 -3.44 -39.63 14.12
CA THR A 293 -4.60 -40.31 13.52
C THR A 293 -4.84 -41.73 14.04
N GLN A 294 -4.03 -42.22 14.99
CA GLN A 294 -4.05 -43.62 15.43
C GLN A 294 -5.41 -44.08 15.98
N GLN A 295 -6.14 -43.21 16.68
CA GLN A 295 -7.42 -43.52 17.32
C GLN A 295 -8.65 -43.11 16.49
N ALA A 296 -8.45 -42.42 15.37
CA ALA A 296 -9.53 -41.90 14.55
C ALA A 296 -10.09 -43.00 13.63
N LYS A 297 -11.39 -43.25 13.72
CA LYS A 297 -12.12 -44.30 13.00
C LYS A 297 -12.82 -43.76 11.74
N THR A 298 -13.13 -42.48 11.72
CA THR A 298 -13.77 -41.79 10.58
C THR A 298 -12.87 -40.72 9.98
N ASP A 299 -13.14 -40.32 8.74
CA ASP A 299 -12.44 -39.20 8.11
C ASP A 299 -12.65 -37.89 8.87
N GLU A 300 -13.87 -37.64 9.36
CA GLU A 300 -14.15 -36.47 10.20
C GLU A 300 -13.31 -36.47 11.49
N GLU A 301 -13.15 -37.62 12.14
CA GLU A 301 -12.29 -37.74 13.32
C GLU A 301 -10.81 -37.51 12.99
N LYS A 302 -10.33 -38.02 11.85
CA LYS A 302 -8.95 -37.79 11.40
C LYS A 302 -8.69 -36.32 11.13
N ILE A 303 -9.57 -35.67 10.38
CA ILE A 303 -9.46 -34.24 10.06
C ILE A 303 -9.46 -33.39 11.33
N LYS A 304 -10.37 -33.66 12.27
CA LYS A 304 -10.42 -32.96 13.56
C LYS A 304 -9.17 -33.18 14.40
N ALA A 305 -8.69 -34.43 14.48
CA ALA A 305 -7.47 -34.75 15.22
C ALA A 305 -6.26 -34.00 14.66
N ILE A 306 -6.12 -33.92 13.33
CA ILE A 306 -5.06 -33.15 12.67
C ILE A 306 -5.19 -31.65 12.98
N TYR A 307 -6.39 -31.08 12.82
CA TYR A 307 -6.65 -29.67 13.08
C TYR A 307 -6.31 -29.28 14.53
N TYR A 308 -6.93 -29.96 15.51
CA TYR A 308 -6.73 -29.66 16.92
C TYR A 308 -5.29 -29.93 17.35
N TRP A 309 -4.63 -30.96 16.80
CA TRP A 309 -3.22 -31.18 17.12
C TRP A 309 -2.35 -29.99 16.70
N VAL A 310 -2.55 -29.43 15.50
CA VAL A 310 -1.80 -28.24 15.06
C VAL A 310 -2.10 -27.05 15.98
N GLN A 311 -3.38 -26.77 16.25
CA GLN A 311 -3.83 -25.69 17.13
C GLN A 311 -3.23 -25.79 18.54
N ASP A 312 -3.28 -26.98 19.14
CA ASP A 312 -2.89 -27.17 20.55
C ASP A 312 -1.37 -27.33 20.74
N ASN A 313 -0.63 -27.74 19.70
CA ASN A 313 0.79 -28.12 19.83
C ASN A 313 1.77 -27.18 19.11
N ILE A 314 1.28 -26.20 18.35
CA ILE A 314 2.12 -25.22 17.65
C ILE A 314 1.86 -23.83 18.23
N ARG A 315 2.90 -23.23 18.81
CA ARG A 315 2.81 -21.89 19.36
C ARG A 315 2.82 -20.84 18.24
N TYR A 316 1.87 -19.92 18.27
CA TYR A 316 1.87 -18.78 17.36
C TYR A 316 3.03 -17.82 17.67
N ILE A 317 3.92 -17.61 16.70
CA ILE A 317 5.03 -16.65 16.73
C ILE A 317 5.16 -16.03 15.34
N ALA A 318 4.68 -14.79 15.18
CA ALA A 318 4.70 -14.08 13.90
C ALA A 318 6.08 -13.55 13.52
N TYR A 319 6.58 -13.96 12.35
CA TYR A 319 7.88 -13.56 11.81
C TYR A 319 7.75 -13.07 10.36
N GLU A 320 7.94 -11.77 10.13
CA GLU A 320 7.64 -11.12 8.85
C GLU A 320 8.83 -10.33 8.27
N ASP A 321 10.02 -10.93 8.30
CA ASP A 321 11.22 -10.30 7.74
C ASP A 321 11.29 -10.43 6.20
N GLY A 322 10.91 -9.38 5.48
CA GLY A 322 10.95 -9.34 4.02
C GLY A 322 10.10 -10.44 3.39
N TYR A 323 10.68 -11.28 2.52
CA TYR A 323 9.93 -12.36 1.87
C TYR A 323 9.45 -13.44 2.84
N SER A 324 9.99 -13.54 4.05
CA SER A 324 9.43 -14.41 5.10
C SER A 324 8.01 -13.99 5.50
N GLY A 325 7.60 -12.73 5.23
CA GLY A 325 6.21 -12.30 5.36
C GLY A 325 5.24 -12.99 4.38
N TYR A 326 5.75 -13.65 3.32
CA TYR A 326 4.96 -14.30 2.27
C TYR A 326 5.29 -15.78 2.06
N ILE A 327 6.54 -16.19 2.31
CA ILE A 327 6.99 -17.57 2.20
C ILE A 327 6.72 -18.26 3.55
N PRO A 328 5.88 -19.32 3.60
CA PRO A 328 5.68 -20.06 4.85
C PRO A 328 6.99 -20.72 5.30
N ALA A 329 7.18 -20.82 6.62
CA ALA A 329 8.16 -21.76 7.16
C ALA A 329 7.80 -23.19 6.69
N SER A 330 8.83 -24.00 6.42
CA SER A 330 8.64 -25.38 5.98
C SER A 330 7.85 -26.18 7.02
N ALA A 331 6.99 -27.11 6.57
CA ALA A 331 6.15 -27.88 7.47
C ALA A 331 6.98 -28.71 8.48
N GLN A 332 8.13 -29.24 8.04
CA GLN A 332 9.06 -29.97 8.90
C GLN A 332 9.70 -29.08 9.97
N ASP A 333 10.01 -27.83 9.64
CA ASP A 333 10.57 -26.89 10.61
C ASP A 333 9.54 -26.49 11.66
N VAL A 334 8.31 -26.19 11.25
CA VAL A 334 7.21 -25.87 12.18
C VAL A 334 6.96 -27.08 13.10
N LEU A 335 6.94 -28.30 12.53
CA LEU A 335 6.77 -29.52 13.31
C LEU A 335 7.90 -29.74 14.33
N ALA A 336 9.16 -29.50 13.94
CA ALA A 336 10.33 -29.69 14.78
C ALA A 336 10.43 -28.62 15.88
N LYS A 337 10.19 -27.36 15.53
CA LYS A 337 10.36 -26.20 16.42
C LYS A 337 9.14 -25.93 17.30
N LYS A 338 7.97 -26.47 16.96
CA LYS A 338 6.68 -26.26 17.67
C LYS A 338 6.23 -24.80 17.73
N TYR A 339 6.63 -24.00 16.75
CA TYR A 339 6.09 -22.67 16.56
C TYR A 339 5.98 -22.32 15.07
N GLY A 340 5.09 -21.39 14.76
CA GLY A 340 4.92 -20.83 13.43
C GLY A 340 4.03 -19.60 13.47
N ASP A 341 4.05 -18.81 12.40
CA ASP A 341 3.06 -17.76 12.17
C ASP A 341 1.85 -18.32 11.43
N CYS A 342 0.92 -17.47 11.01
CA CYS A 342 -0.28 -17.90 10.27
C CYS A 342 0.07 -18.76 9.04
N LYS A 343 1.12 -18.40 8.30
CA LYS A 343 1.58 -19.14 7.13
C LYS A 343 2.18 -20.48 7.54
N GLY A 344 3.03 -20.51 8.55
CA GLY A 344 3.67 -21.73 9.04
C GLY A 344 2.66 -22.75 9.55
N MET A 345 1.70 -22.31 10.38
CA MET A 345 0.64 -23.17 10.91
C MET A 345 -0.29 -23.68 9.79
N ALA A 346 -0.73 -22.80 8.89
CA ALA A 346 -1.53 -23.18 7.73
C ALA A 346 -0.76 -24.14 6.78
N ASN A 347 0.54 -23.95 6.60
CA ASN A 347 1.38 -24.84 5.78
C ASN A 347 1.45 -26.24 6.40
N LEU A 348 1.76 -26.34 7.69
CA LEU A 348 1.82 -27.62 8.40
C LEU A 348 0.47 -28.36 8.36
N LEU A 349 -0.62 -27.65 8.65
CA LEU A 349 -1.98 -28.23 8.57
C LEU A 349 -2.29 -28.74 7.15
N THR A 350 -1.97 -27.94 6.13
CA THR A 350 -2.17 -28.30 4.72
C THR A 350 -1.38 -29.56 4.36
N GLU A 351 -0.10 -29.65 4.73
CA GLU A 351 0.72 -30.82 4.40
C GLU A 351 0.28 -32.08 5.16
N PHE A 352 -0.15 -31.96 6.43
CA PHE A 352 -0.71 -33.11 7.15
C PHE A 352 -1.99 -33.63 6.50
N LEU A 353 -2.92 -32.75 6.13
CA LEU A 353 -4.16 -33.15 5.48
C LEU A 353 -3.91 -33.77 4.10
N LYS A 354 -3.00 -33.21 3.31
CA LYS A 354 -2.59 -33.79 2.02
C LYS A 354 -1.97 -35.17 2.18
N LEU A 355 -1.07 -35.35 3.16
CA LEU A 355 -0.47 -36.65 3.48
C LEU A 355 -1.50 -37.68 3.97
N ALA A 356 -2.57 -37.23 4.63
CA ALA A 356 -3.68 -38.08 5.05
C ALA A 356 -4.66 -38.43 3.91
N GLY A 357 -4.42 -37.90 2.70
CA GLY A 357 -5.21 -38.20 1.50
C GLY A 357 -6.38 -37.24 1.25
N TYR A 358 -6.39 -36.06 1.89
CA TYR A 358 -7.45 -35.06 1.72
C TYR A 358 -7.05 -33.93 0.76
N ASP A 359 -8.03 -33.34 0.07
CA ASP A 359 -7.82 -32.16 -0.78
C ASP A 359 -7.78 -30.90 0.08
N ALA A 360 -6.58 -30.58 0.59
CA ALA A 360 -6.29 -29.36 1.35
C ALA A 360 -5.43 -28.39 0.53
N ARG A 361 -5.73 -27.09 0.65
CA ARG A 361 -5.08 -25.99 -0.06
C ARG A 361 -4.64 -24.92 0.92
N PHE A 362 -3.36 -24.57 0.89
CA PHE A 362 -2.85 -23.36 1.54
C PHE A 362 -3.53 -22.14 0.92
N SER A 363 -4.13 -21.28 1.73
CA SER A 363 -5.02 -20.22 1.25
C SER A 363 -4.74 -18.90 1.97
N TRP A 364 -4.43 -17.87 1.19
CA TRP A 364 -4.40 -16.50 1.67
C TRP A 364 -5.81 -15.93 1.76
N ILE A 365 -6.08 -15.15 2.81
CA ILE A 365 -7.34 -14.45 3.00
C ILE A 365 -7.12 -13.02 3.46
N GLY A 366 -8.12 -12.18 3.22
CA GLY A 366 -8.26 -10.89 3.90
C GLY A 366 -9.15 -11.05 5.13
N THR A 367 -8.68 -10.61 6.30
CA THR A 367 -9.51 -10.51 7.50
C THR A 367 -10.56 -9.41 7.34
N ARG A 368 -11.48 -9.32 8.30
CA ARG A 368 -12.54 -8.30 8.31
C ARG A 368 -12.03 -6.85 8.31
N GLN A 369 -10.74 -6.63 8.52
CA GLN A 369 -10.13 -5.30 8.40
C GLN A 369 -9.95 -4.82 6.94
N LEU A 370 -10.02 -5.74 5.97
CA LEU A 370 -9.84 -5.45 4.55
C LEU A 370 -11.18 -5.52 3.81
N PRO A 371 -11.61 -4.44 3.14
CA PRO A 371 -12.88 -4.41 2.38
C PRO A 371 -12.72 -4.92 0.94
N TYR A 372 -11.59 -5.54 0.61
CA TYR A 372 -11.29 -5.88 -0.78
C TYR A 372 -11.87 -7.25 -1.14
N PRO A 373 -12.56 -7.37 -2.28
CA PRO A 373 -12.91 -8.68 -2.81
C PRO A 373 -11.64 -9.39 -3.23
N GLN A 374 -11.59 -10.72 -3.06
CA GLN A 374 -10.46 -11.54 -3.50
C GLN A 374 -10.24 -11.51 -5.02
N SER A 375 -11.24 -11.04 -5.80
CA SER A 375 -11.12 -10.81 -7.24
C SER A 375 -10.27 -9.57 -7.60
N LEU A 376 -9.92 -8.70 -6.64
CA LEU A 376 -9.04 -7.57 -6.86
C LEU A 376 -7.57 -8.06 -6.93
N PRO A 377 -6.87 -7.91 -8.06
CA PRO A 377 -5.53 -8.48 -8.23
C PRO A 377 -4.44 -7.56 -7.63
N ALA A 378 -4.35 -7.53 -6.30
CA ALA A 378 -3.38 -6.72 -5.56
C ALA A 378 -2.96 -7.41 -4.25
N LEU A 379 -1.76 -7.12 -3.74
CA LEU A 379 -1.30 -7.72 -2.47
C LEU A 379 -2.12 -7.26 -1.26
N CYS A 380 -2.72 -6.07 -1.30
CA CYS A 380 -3.48 -5.53 -0.16
C CYS A 380 -4.80 -6.27 0.13
N VAL A 381 -5.18 -7.27 -0.66
CA VAL A 381 -6.39 -8.08 -0.42
C VAL A 381 -6.20 -9.13 0.66
N ASN A 382 -4.95 -9.45 1.02
CA ASN A 382 -4.61 -10.48 1.99
C ASN A 382 -3.79 -9.92 3.16
N ASN A 383 -4.05 -10.44 4.34
CA ASN A 383 -3.29 -10.18 5.57
C ASN A 383 -3.29 -11.38 6.54
N HIS A 384 -3.82 -12.54 6.13
CA HIS A 384 -3.81 -13.77 6.93
C HIS A 384 -3.76 -15.01 6.03
N ALA A 385 -3.29 -16.14 6.56
CA ALA A 385 -3.19 -17.41 5.84
C ALA A 385 -3.83 -18.55 6.64
N ILE A 386 -4.59 -19.41 5.95
CA ILE A 386 -5.35 -20.53 6.51
C ILE A 386 -5.27 -21.76 5.60
N THR A 387 -5.90 -22.86 6.00
CA THR A 387 -6.09 -24.05 5.15
C THR A 387 -7.53 -24.17 4.68
N ALA A 388 -7.76 -24.23 3.38
CA ALA A 388 -9.06 -24.61 2.81
C ALA A 388 -9.07 -26.13 2.54
N LEU A 389 -10.09 -26.82 3.01
CA LEU A 389 -10.29 -28.26 2.85
C LEU A 389 -11.56 -28.53 2.05
N TYR A 390 -11.43 -29.27 0.95
CA TYR A 390 -12.57 -29.77 0.18
C TYR A 390 -12.87 -31.21 0.61
N PHE A 391 -14.02 -31.41 1.24
CA PHE A 391 -14.39 -32.71 1.80
C PHE A 391 -15.89 -32.96 1.62
N LYS A 392 -16.23 -34.10 1.00
CA LYS A 392 -17.61 -34.54 0.74
C LYS A 392 -18.49 -33.46 0.08
N GLY A 393 -17.94 -32.75 -0.91
CA GLY A 393 -18.65 -31.70 -1.65
C GLY A 393 -18.83 -30.38 -0.89
N LYS A 394 -18.20 -30.21 0.27
CA LYS A 394 -18.20 -28.97 1.06
C LYS A 394 -16.79 -28.40 1.18
N THR A 395 -16.71 -27.08 1.28
CA THR A 395 -15.47 -26.36 1.58
C THR A 395 -15.46 -25.99 3.06
N TYR A 396 -14.39 -26.36 3.75
CA TYR A 396 -14.12 -26.00 5.13
C TYR A 396 -12.93 -25.05 5.18
N PHE A 397 -13.05 -23.96 5.92
CA PHE A 397 -11.97 -23.00 6.15
C PHE A 397 -11.42 -23.25 7.55
N LEU A 398 -10.18 -23.77 7.62
CA LEU A 398 -9.53 -24.22 8.84
C LEU A 398 -8.42 -23.21 9.20
N ASP A 399 -8.65 -22.47 10.27
CA ASP A 399 -7.70 -21.52 10.87
C ASP A 399 -7.30 -22.10 12.24
N ALA A 400 -6.11 -22.72 12.30
CA ALA A 400 -5.67 -23.53 13.43
C ALA A 400 -4.99 -22.69 14.50
#